data_AF-A0A536A7F7-F1
#
_entry.id   AF-A0A536A7F7-F1
#
_cell.length_a   1.000
_cell.length_b   1.000
_cell.length_c   1.000
_cell.angle_alpha   90.00
_cell.angle_beta   90.00
_cell.angle_gamma   90.00
#
_symmetry.space_group_name_H-M   'P 1'
#
loop_
_entity.id
_entity.type
_entity.pdbx_description
1 polymer ?
#
loop_
_entity_poly.entity_id
_entity_poly.type
_entity_poly.pdbx_seq_one_letter_code
_entity_poly.pdbx_strand_id
1 'polypeptide(L)'
;MPPRAPVVWTTTAVRSERFRQRLDERHRDLSIQAKARGRTYRRSRAEPGTEEARRLRADFLAALGRLSTFEVAMLRLSRCQYDVQLTERADDLSRDYFQLWHLIARRGGSSWPEDERSVERLDFFATQLGRLEGLADALLVAGRNVRLFPLPEMPWLIAQ
;
A
#
# COMPACT_ATOMS: atom_id res chain seq x y z
N MET A 1 -26.40 -23.65 38.76
CA MET A 1 -25.99 -24.36 37.53
C MET A 1 -24.80 -23.63 36.92
N PRO A 2 -23.74 -24.30 36.46
CA PRO A 2 -22.75 -23.64 35.62
C PRO A 2 -23.26 -23.69 34.17
N PRO A 3 -23.43 -22.57 33.46
CA PRO A 3 -23.54 -22.63 32.01
C PRO A 3 -22.12 -22.55 31.44
N ARG A 4 -21.68 -23.56 30.67
CA ARG A 4 -20.57 -23.39 29.73
C ARG A 4 -20.94 -23.92 28.34
N ALA A 5 -20.96 -22.94 27.41
CA ALA A 5 -20.48 -22.90 26.02
C ALA A 5 -20.90 -24.01 25.03
N PRO A 6 -21.30 -23.67 23.78
CA PRO A 6 -20.47 -22.88 22.88
C PRO A 6 -21.20 -21.74 22.14
N VAL A 7 -20.55 -20.58 22.05
CA VAL A 7 -20.87 -19.61 21.01
C VAL A 7 -20.31 -20.18 19.71
N VAL A 8 -21.20 -20.70 18.88
CA VAL A 8 -20.88 -21.12 17.51
C VAL A 8 -20.61 -19.86 16.71
N TRP A 9 -19.34 -19.52 16.53
CA TRP A 9 -18.94 -18.61 15.47
C TRP A 9 -19.25 -19.35 14.17
N THR A 10 -20.27 -18.90 13.44
CA THR A 10 -20.55 -19.42 12.11
C THR A 10 -19.33 -19.14 11.23
N THR A 11 -18.46 -20.14 11.06
CA THR A 11 -17.29 -20.08 10.19
C THR A 11 -17.76 -20.31 8.76
N THR A 12 -18.30 -19.25 8.14
CA THR A 12 -18.51 -19.28 6.70
C THR A 12 -17.14 -19.40 6.02
N ALA A 13 -17.02 -20.38 5.13
CA ALA A 13 -15.87 -20.47 4.26
C ALA A 13 -15.81 -19.19 3.42
N VAL A 14 -14.62 -18.60 3.31
CA VAL A 14 -14.41 -17.54 2.32
C VAL A 14 -14.85 -18.15 0.99
N ARG A 15 -15.63 -17.44 0.17
CA ARG A 15 -15.92 -17.85 -1.23
C ARG A 15 -14.59 -17.90 -2.00
N SER A 16 -13.85 -18.98 -1.80
CA SER A 16 -12.37 -18.98 -1.80
C SER A 16 -11.80 -18.78 -3.19
N GLU A 17 -12.47 -19.34 -4.19
CA GLU A 17 -12.09 -19.21 -5.59
C GLU A 17 -12.27 -17.76 -6.08
N ARG A 18 -13.44 -17.14 -5.81
CA ARG A 18 -13.70 -15.74 -6.18
C ARG A 18 -12.80 -14.77 -5.42
N PHE A 19 -12.44 -15.06 -4.18
CA PHE A 19 -11.51 -14.23 -3.41
C PHE A 19 -10.09 -14.31 -3.94
N ARG A 20 -9.58 -15.52 -4.19
CA ARG A 20 -8.24 -15.73 -4.77
C ARG A 20 -8.15 -15.10 -6.17
N GLN A 21 -9.17 -15.28 -7.00
CA GLN A 21 -9.25 -14.65 -8.30
C GLN A 21 -9.11 -13.12 -8.20
N ARG A 22 -9.81 -12.46 -7.27
CA ARG A 22 -9.68 -11.00 -7.06
C ARG A 22 -8.28 -10.60 -6.59
N LEU A 23 -7.63 -11.39 -5.75
CA LEU A 23 -6.24 -11.15 -5.35
C LEU A 23 -5.28 -11.25 -6.54
N ASP A 24 -5.43 -12.29 -7.35
CA ASP A 24 -4.58 -12.55 -8.53
C ASP A 24 -4.79 -11.49 -9.62
N GLU A 25 -6.05 -11.11 -9.89
CA GLU A 25 -6.41 -10.03 -10.81
C GLU A 25 -5.77 -8.71 -10.35
N ARG A 26 -5.89 -8.38 -9.06
CA ARG A 26 -5.30 -7.15 -8.52
C ARG A 26 -3.78 -7.16 -8.56
N HIS A 27 -3.15 -8.29 -8.23
CA HIS A 27 -1.70 -8.47 -8.33
C HIS A 27 -1.21 -8.25 -9.77
N ARG A 28 -1.93 -8.83 -10.74
CA ARG A 28 -1.62 -8.69 -12.17
C ARG A 28 -1.71 -7.24 -12.62
N ASP A 29 -2.76 -6.51 -12.22
CA ASP A 29 -2.92 -5.09 -12.55
C ASP A 29 -1.77 -4.24 -12.01
N LEU A 30 -1.44 -4.41 -10.73
CA LEU A 30 -0.33 -3.69 -10.10
C LEU A 30 1.02 -4.04 -10.73
N SER A 31 1.22 -5.31 -11.10
CA SER A 31 2.41 -5.76 -11.82
C SER A 31 2.55 -5.09 -13.19
N ILE A 32 1.46 -4.96 -13.93
CA ILE A 32 1.45 -4.26 -15.23
C ILE A 32 1.77 -2.78 -15.04
N GLN A 33 1.15 -2.13 -14.05
CA GLN A 33 1.38 -0.71 -13.75
C GLN A 33 2.83 -0.44 -13.35
N ALA A 34 3.40 -1.22 -12.43
CA ALA A 34 4.79 -1.09 -12.01
C ALA A 34 5.77 -1.29 -13.17
N LYS A 35 5.53 -2.31 -14.02
CA LYS A 35 6.32 -2.54 -15.25
C LYS A 35 6.19 -1.39 -16.24
N ALA A 36 5.00 -0.81 -16.40
CA ALA A 36 4.78 0.33 -17.28
C ALA A 36 5.56 1.55 -16.77
N ARG A 37 5.39 1.95 -15.50
CA ARG A 37 6.11 3.09 -14.89
C ARG A 37 7.62 2.91 -14.93
N GLY A 38 8.12 1.70 -14.65
CA GLY A 38 9.56 1.39 -14.76
C GLY A 38 10.11 1.39 -16.19
N ARG A 39 9.28 1.11 -17.20
CA ARG A 39 9.66 1.30 -18.61
C ARG A 39 9.68 2.78 -18.97
N THR A 40 8.68 3.54 -18.57
CA THR A 40 8.60 4.99 -18.82
C THR A 40 9.80 5.72 -18.22
N TYR A 41 10.12 5.46 -16.95
CA TYR A 41 11.29 6.06 -16.29
C TYR A 41 12.59 5.77 -17.05
N ARG A 42 12.87 4.49 -17.36
CA ARG A 42 14.10 4.09 -18.07
C ARG A 42 14.19 4.60 -19.51
N ARG A 43 13.06 4.80 -20.19
CA ARG A 43 13.01 5.21 -21.61
C ARG A 43 12.89 6.72 -21.81
N SER A 44 12.57 7.48 -20.77
CA SER A 44 12.32 8.93 -20.86
C SER A 44 13.48 9.73 -21.44
N ARG A 45 14.73 9.25 -21.34
CA ARG A 45 15.95 10.00 -21.69
C ARG A 45 16.03 11.38 -21.01
N ALA A 46 15.25 11.61 -19.95
CA ALA A 46 15.30 12.85 -19.20
C ALA A 46 16.68 13.03 -18.58
N GLU A 47 17.23 14.25 -18.65
CA GLU A 47 18.55 14.52 -18.10
C GLU A 47 18.56 14.28 -16.59
N PRO A 48 19.58 13.58 -16.05
CA PRO A 48 19.71 13.36 -14.61
C PRO A 48 19.68 14.68 -13.84
N GLY A 49 18.86 14.75 -12.80
CA GLY A 49 18.73 15.94 -11.97
C GLY A 49 17.66 16.94 -12.43
N THR A 50 17.05 16.75 -13.61
CA THR A 50 15.86 17.51 -14.00
C THR A 50 14.65 17.14 -13.15
N GLU A 51 13.70 18.07 -13.02
CA GLU A 51 12.46 17.83 -12.28
C GLU A 51 11.61 16.72 -12.92
N GLU A 52 11.61 16.62 -14.24
CA GLU A 52 10.96 15.53 -14.96
C GLU A 52 11.56 14.16 -14.59
N ALA A 53 12.89 14.03 -14.57
CA ALA A 53 13.56 12.80 -14.17
C ALA A 53 13.24 12.42 -12.72
N ARG A 54 13.15 13.40 -11.81
CA ARG A 54 12.77 13.18 -10.40
C ARG A 54 11.33 12.70 -10.26
N ARG A 55 10.38 13.33 -10.96
CA ARG A 55 8.97 12.93 -10.96
C ARG A 55 8.77 11.51 -11.49
N LEU A 56 9.41 11.18 -12.62
CA LEU A 56 9.34 9.83 -13.19
C LEU A 56 9.95 8.77 -12.28
N ARG A 57 11.03 9.11 -11.56
CA ARG A 57 11.64 8.24 -10.55
C ARG A 57 10.69 8.00 -9.37
N ALA A 58 10.11 9.07 -8.80
CA ALA A 58 9.11 8.96 -7.73
C ALA A 58 7.91 8.11 -8.15
N ASP A 59 7.34 8.36 -9.33
CA ASP A 59 6.24 7.57 -9.87
C ASP A 59 6.58 6.07 -9.94
N PHE A 60 7.79 5.75 -10.38
CA PHE A 60 8.27 4.38 -10.43
C PHE A 60 8.44 3.77 -9.03
N LEU A 61 9.03 4.50 -8.09
CA LEU A 61 9.22 4.04 -6.71
C LEU A 61 7.90 3.84 -5.97
N ALA A 62 6.92 4.73 -6.19
CA ALA A 62 5.58 4.57 -5.66
C ALA A 62 4.91 3.30 -6.21
N ALA A 63 4.98 3.08 -7.52
CA ALA A 63 4.41 1.87 -8.13
C ALA A 63 5.09 0.58 -7.62
N LEU A 64 6.42 0.59 -7.40
CA LEU A 64 7.14 -0.53 -6.79
C LEU A 64 6.76 -0.75 -5.32
N GLY A 65 6.71 0.32 -4.52
CA GLY A 65 6.30 0.26 -3.11
C GLY A 65 4.89 -0.32 -2.95
N ARG A 66 3.99 0.07 -3.85
CA ARG A 66 2.61 -0.43 -3.93
C ARG A 66 2.54 -1.91 -4.24
N LEU A 67 3.19 -2.35 -5.32
CA LEU A 67 3.20 -3.75 -5.73
C LEU A 67 3.81 -4.65 -4.63
N SER A 68 5.01 -4.31 -4.16
CA SER A 68 5.73 -5.10 -3.15
C SER A 68 4.95 -5.24 -1.84
N THR A 69 4.30 -4.17 -1.39
CA THR A 69 3.51 -4.24 -0.15
C THR A 69 2.21 -5.02 -0.36
N PHE A 70 1.58 -4.86 -1.52
CA PHE A 70 0.42 -5.68 -1.88
C PHE A 70 0.78 -7.17 -1.92
N GLU A 71 1.93 -7.55 -2.49
CA GLU A 71 2.41 -8.95 -2.52
C GLU A 71 2.57 -9.53 -1.11
N VAL A 72 3.19 -8.78 -0.20
CA VAL A 72 3.33 -9.20 1.20
C VAL A 72 1.97 -9.39 1.87
N ALA A 73 1.02 -8.48 1.65
CA ALA A 73 -0.33 -8.59 2.18
C ALA A 73 -1.11 -9.75 1.55
N MET A 74 -0.99 -9.94 0.24
CA MET A 74 -1.59 -11.05 -0.52
C MET A 74 -1.12 -12.40 0.01
N LEU A 75 0.17 -12.55 0.34
CA LEU A 75 0.71 -13.79 0.92
C LEU A 75 0.09 -14.13 2.28
N ARG A 76 -0.31 -13.11 3.07
CA ARG A 76 -1.02 -13.30 4.34
C ARG A 76 -2.49 -13.67 4.09
N LEU A 77 -3.14 -12.98 3.16
CA LEU A 77 -4.56 -13.13 2.84
C LEU A 77 -4.87 -14.46 2.13
N SER A 78 -4.02 -14.91 1.21
CA SER A 78 -4.22 -16.13 0.42
C SER A 78 -4.27 -17.42 1.25
N ARG A 79 -3.71 -17.37 2.47
CA ARG A 79 -3.71 -18.47 3.44
C ARG A 79 -5.02 -18.59 4.23
N CYS A 80 -5.90 -17.58 4.16
CA CYS A 80 -7.17 -17.59 4.88
C CYS A 80 -8.15 -18.57 4.22
N GLN A 81 -8.70 -19.47 5.03
CA GLN A 81 -9.70 -20.46 4.61
C GLN A 81 -11.12 -20.07 5.07
N TYR A 82 -11.23 -19.33 6.18
CA TYR A 82 -12.49 -18.95 6.80
C TYR A 82 -12.61 -17.43 6.93
N ASP A 83 -13.83 -16.90 6.93
CA ASP A 83 -14.09 -15.46 7.03
C ASP A 83 -13.56 -14.85 8.34
N VAL A 84 -13.54 -15.62 9.43
CA VAL A 84 -12.95 -15.19 10.71
C VAL A 84 -11.45 -14.90 10.55
N GLN A 85 -10.72 -15.79 9.88
CA GLN A 85 -9.29 -15.59 9.60
C GLN A 85 -9.07 -14.39 8.68
N LEU A 86 -9.91 -14.23 7.65
CA LEU A 86 -9.84 -13.09 6.76
C LEU A 86 -10.06 -11.77 7.51
N THR A 87 -11.02 -11.75 8.43
CA THR A 87 -11.32 -10.59 9.27
C THR A 87 -10.14 -10.23 10.16
N GLU A 88 -9.59 -11.21 10.89
CA GLU A 88 -8.40 -11.01 11.74
C GLU A 88 -7.20 -10.49 10.93
N ARG A 89 -6.93 -11.06 9.76
CA ARG A 89 -5.83 -10.60 8.89
C ARG A 89 -6.09 -9.22 8.31
N ALA A 90 -7.34 -8.88 8.00
CA ALA A 90 -7.70 -7.55 7.55
C ALA A 90 -7.54 -6.51 8.69
N ASP A 91 -7.76 -6.90 9.95
CA ASP A 91 -7.54 -6.03 11.10
C ASP A 91 -6.05 -5.79 11.35
N ASP A 92 -5.22 -6.83 11.23
CA ASP A 92 -3.75 -6.69 11.25
C ASP A 92 -3.27 -5.74 10.15
N LEU A 93 -3.75 -5.92 8.91
CA LEU A 93 -3.41 -5.04 7.79
C LEU A 93 -3.92 -3.60 7.99
N SER A 94 -5.06 -3.42 8.64
CA SER A 94 -5.58 -2.10 8.98
C SER A 94 -4.67 -1.40 9.98
N ARG A 95 -4.16 -2.14 10.98
CA ARG A 95 -3.16 -1.62 11.92
C ARG A 95 -1.87 -1.21 11.21
N ASP A 96 -1.35 -2.07 10.32
CA ASP A 96 -0.16 -1.78 9.51
C ASP A 96 -0.38 -0.51 8.66
N TYR A 97 -1.57 -0.37 8.04
CA TYR A 97 -1.95 0.80 7.25
C TYR A 97 -1.93 2.08 8.09
N PHE A 98 -2.60 2.09 9.25
CA PHE A 98 -2.64 3.27 10.10
C PHE A 98 -1.28 3.63 10.68
N GLN A 99 -0.47 2.64 11.07
CA GLN A 99 0.89 2.89 11.57
C GLN A 99 1.75 3.55 10.49
N LEU A 100 1.67 3.06 9.25
CA LEU A 100 2.39 3.65 8.13
C LEU A 100 1.85 5.05 7.81
N TRP A 101 0.54 5.25 7.80
CA TRP A 101 -0.05 6.58 7.60
C TRP A 101 0.46 7.59 8.63
N HIS A 102 0.47 7.23 9.93
CA HIS A 102 0.98 8.10 10.99
C HIS A 102 2.49 8.33 10.90
N LEU A 103 3.26 7.36 10.41
CA LEU A 103 4.69 7.54 10.15
C LEU A 103 4.90 8.59 9.05
N ILE A 104 4.16 8.48 7.94
CA ILE A 104 4.24 9.40 6.80
C ILE A 104 3.82 10.80 7.26
N ALA A 105 2.68 10.93 7.96
CA ALA A 105 2.18 12.21 8.46
C ALA A 105 3.20 12.90 9.38
N ARG A 106 3.77 12.18 10.36
CA ARG A 106 4.79 12.72 11.27
C ARG A 106 6.05 13.16 10.54
N ARG A 107 6.53 12.37 9.59
CA ARG A 107 7.72 12.68 8.77
C ARG A 107 7.47 13.82 7.79
N GLY A 108 6.23 13.97 7.32
CA GLY A 108 5.79 15.00 6.40
C GLY A 108 5.72 16.38 7.02
N GLY A 109 5.32 16.45 8.31
CA GLY A 109 5.23 17.71 9.08
C GLY A 109 6.51 18.13 9.83
N SER A 110 7.56 17.30 9.86
CA SER A 110 8.83 17.66 10.53
C SER A 110 9.68 18.63 9.70
N SER A 111 10.31 19.62 10.32
CA SER A 111 11.34 20.45 9.68
C SER A 111 12.61 19.62 9.45
N TRP A 112 12.96 19.39 8.18
CA TRP A 112 14.19 18.70 7.80
C TRP A 112 15.28 19.73 7.48
N PRO A 113 16.56 19.46 7.79
CA PRO A 113 17.68 20.35 7.42
C PRO A 113 17.64 20.66 5.92
N GLU A 114 17.89 21.92 5.57
CA GLU A 114 17.78 22.45 4.20
C GLU A 114 18.83 21.88 3.24
N ASP A 115 19.91 21.31 3.75
CA ASP A 115 21.04 20.88 2.93
C ASP A 115 20.85 19.47 2.29
N GLU A 116 20.84 19.49 0.96
CA GLU A 116 21.24 18.44 -0.01
C GLU A 116 20.44 17.14 -0.17
N ARG A 117 19.43 16.81 0.64
CA ARG A 117 18.72 15.51 0.52
C ARG A 117 17.29 15.57 -0.03
N SER A 118 16.98 16.54 -0.89
CA SER A 118 15.64 16.69 -1.47
C SER A 118 15.21 15.48 -2.32
N VAL A 119 16.14 14.90 -3.08
CA VAL A 119 15.88 13.71 -3.91
C VAL A 119 15.65 12.46 -3.06
N GLU A 120 16.48 12.24 -2.02
CA GLU A 120 16.29 11.11 -1.09
C GLU A 120 14.97 11.23 -0.32
N ARG A 121 14.56 12.46 0.01
CA ARG A 121 13.27 12.76 0.64
C ARG A 121 12.11 12.37 -0.28
N LEU A 122 12.14 12.84 -1.52
CA LEU A 122 11.12 12.53 -2.52
C LEU A 122 11.02 11.01 -2.77
N ASP A 123 12.14 10.32 -2.89
CA ASP A 123 12.20 8.87 -3.04
C ASP A 123 11.59 8.13 -1.84
N PHE A 124 11.95 8.56 -0.62
CA PHE A 124 11.42 7.99 0.61
C PHE A 124 9.90 8.10 0.62
N PHE A 125 9.35 9.29 0.39
CA PHE A 125 7.91 9.51 0.45
C PHE A 125 7.18 8.84 -0.70
N ALA A 126 7.70 8.90 -1.93
CA ALA A 126 7.15 8.15 -3.05
C ALA A 126 7.02 6.65 -2.71
N THR A 127 8.10 6.07 -2.17
CA THR A 127 8.09 4.67 -1.73
C THR A 127 7.04 4.43 -0.64
N GLN A 128 7.02 5.23 0.44
CA GLN A 128 6.08 5.02 1.55
C GLN A 128 4.61 5.21 1.14
N LEU A 129 4.31 6.20 0.30
CA LEU A 129 2.99 6.42 -0.26
C LEU A 129 2.55 5.23 -1.11
N GLY A 130 3.45 4.72 -1.96
CA GLY A 130 3.23 3.48 -2.68
C GLY A 130 2.88 2.32 -1.75
N ARG A 131 3.69 2.10 -0.70
CA ARG A 131 3.42 1.03 0.29
C ARG A 131 2.05 1.19 0.95
N LEU A 132 1.65 2.42 1.28
CA LEU A 132 0.35 2.73 1.86
C LEU A 132 -0.80 2.39 0.89
N GLU A 133 -0.67 2.74 -0.39
CA GLU A 133 -1.62 2.35 -1.43
C GLU A 133 -1.71 0.83 -1.60
N GLY A 134 -0.58 0.12 -1.47
CA GLY A 134 -0.53 -1.34 -1.56
C GLY A 134 -1.32 -2.02 -0.43
N LEU A 135 -1.22 -1.49 0.79
CA LEU A 135 -2.05 -1.93 1.92
C LEU A 135 -3.53 -1.60 1.70
N ALA A 136 -3.83 -0.41 1.18
CA ALA A 136 -5.20 -0.01 0.86
C ALA A 136 -5.84 -0.94 -0.17
N ASP A 137 -5.11 -1.32 -1.22
CA ASP A 137 -5.55 -2.28 -2.23
C ASP A 137 -5.83 -3.65 -1.63
N ALA A 138 -4.95 -4.17 -0.78
CA ALA A 138 -5.13 -5.47 -0.14
C ALA A 138 -6.37 -5.48 0.77
N LEU A 139 -6.57 -4.40 1.53
CA LEU A 139 -7.73 -4.20 2.39
C LEU A 139 -9.03 -4.07 1.57
N LEU A 140 -9.01 -3.36 0.44
CA LEU A 140 -10.16 -3.29 -0.49
C LEU A 140 -10.54 -4.67 -1.03
N VAL A 141 -9.56 -5.51 -1.41
CA VAL A 141 -9.82 -6.89 -1.84
C VAL A 141 -10.37 -7.74 -0.70
N ALA A 142 -9.88 -7.54 0.53
CA ALA A 142 -10.40 -8.15 1.75
C ALA A 142 -11.78 -7.61 2.19
N GLY A 143 -12.36 -6.66 1.46
CA GLY A 143 -13.69 -6.10 1.74
C GLY A 143 -13.72 -4.98 2.79
N ARG A 144 -12.55 -4.45 3.18
CA ARG A 144 -12.44 -3.26 4.05
C ARG A 144 -12.40 -1.99 3.20
N ASN A 145 -13.14 -0.96 3.61
CA ASN A 145 -13.14 0.32 2.93
C ASN A 145 -12.11 1.27 3.55
N VAL A 146 -10.94 1.39 2.92
CA VAL A 146 -9.80 2.21 3.41
C VAL A 146 -9.75 3.59 2.75
N ARG A 147 -10.67 3.89 1.81
CA ARG A 147 -10.73 5.18 1.11
C ARG A 147 -11.07 6.39 2.01
N LEU A 148 -11.07 6.21 3.33
CA LEU A 148 -11.46 7.18 4.34
C LEU A 148 -10.31 8.02 4.89
N PHE A 149 -9.06 7.75 4.51
CA PHE A 149 -7.90 8.50 4.98
C PHE A 149 -7.13 9.06 3.79
N PRO A 150 -7.30 10.36 3.45
CA PRO A 150 -6.53 10.98 2.39
C PRO A 150 -5.03 10.89 2.70
N LEU A 151 -4.20 10.95 1.66
CA LEU A 151 -2.76 11.06 1.85
C LEU A 151 -2.47 12.27 2.74
N PRO A 152 -1.57 12.15 3.72
CA PRO A 152 -1.24 13.28 4.58
C PRO A 152 -0.75 14.45 3.72
N GLU A 153 -1.19 15.66 4.04
CA GLU A 153 -0.77 16.85 3.32
C GLU A 153 0.74 17.01 3.46
N MET A 154 1.42 17.13 2.31
CA MET A 154 2.86 17.32 2.22
C MET A 154 3.09 18.74 1.74
N PRO A 155 3.13 19.74 2.64
CA PRO A 155 3.13 21.16 2.27
C PRO A 155 4.29 21.54 1.33
N TRP A 156 5.42 20.83 1.43
CA TRP A 156 6.60 21.00 0.58
C TRP A 156 6.51 20.33 -0.80
N LEU A 157 5.50 19.49 -1.03
CA LEU A 157 5.20 18.85 -2.32
C LEU A 157 4.22 19.71 -3.15
N ILE A 158 3.47 20.59 -2.49
CA ILE A 158 2.49 21.52 -3.09
C ILE A 158 3.16 22.85 -3.46
N ALA A 159 4.28 23.21 -2.84
CA ALA A 159 5.00 24.46 -3.05
C ALA A 159 5.90 24.51 -4.31
N GLN A 160 5.66 23.65 -5.31
CA GLN A 160 6.37 23.66 -6.61
C GLN A 160 5.58 24.38 -7.70
#